data_AF-A0A7W4ZJU0-F1
#
_entry.id   AF-A0A7W4ZJU0-F1
#
_cell.length_a   1.000
_cell.length_b   1.000
_cell.length_c   1.000
_cell.angle_alpha   90.00
_cell.angle_beta   90.00
_cell.angle_gamma   90.00
#
_symmetry.space_group_name_H-M   'P 1'
#
loop_
_entity.id
_entity.type
_entity.pdbx_description
1 polymer ?
#
loop_
_entity_poly.entity_id
_entity_poly.type
_entity_poly.pdbx_seq_one_letter_code
_entity_poly.pdbx_strand_id
1 'polypeptide(L)'
;MDVSAHIEAVYETLRRRDPGETEFHQAAHEVLHAIGPVLRAHPEYAEARIVERLCEPERQLMFRVPWVDDQGTVRVNRGFRVEFNSALGPYKGGLRFHPSVNLGIVKFLGFEQIFKNALTGMAIGGGKGGSDFDPKGRSDVEVIRTVRIGETRSLRA
;
A
#
# COMPACT_ATOMS: atom_id res chain seq x y z
N MET A 1 -27.78 -11.40 7.31
CA MET A 1 -26.68 -11.65 6.36
C MET A 1 -25.77 -12.73 6.95
N ASP A 2 -25.35 -13.71 6.15
CA ASP A 2 -24.26 -14.60 6.57
C ASP A 2 -22.92 -13.84 6.42
N VAL A 3 -22.39 -13.37 7.55
CA VAL A 3 -21.15 -12.56 7.58
C VAL A 3 -19.94 -13.38 7.15
N SER A 4 -19.88 -14.67 7.50
CA SER A 4 -18.77 -15.52 7.11
C SER A 4 -18.76 -15.71 5.59
N ALA A 5 -19.91 -16.03 4.99
CA ALA A 5 -20.01 -16.15 3.54
C ALA A 5 -19.69 -14.83 2.81
N HIS A 6 -20.08 -13.68 3.38
CA HIS A 6 -19.73 -12.37 2.82
C HIS A 6 -18.22 -12.10 2.87
N ILE A 7 -17.57 -12.33 4.02
CA ILE A 7 -16.11 -12.18 4.17
C ILE A 7 -15.36 -13.04 3.14
N GLU A 8 -15.73 -14.31 3.00
CA GLU A 8 -15.11 -15.20 2.01
C GLU A 8 -15.32 -14.71 0.58
N ALA A 9 -16.50 -14.20 0.24
CA ALA A 9 -16.77 -13.65 -1.09
C ALA A 9 -15.92 -12.40 -1.40
N VAL A 10 -15.68 -11.54 -0.40
CA VAL A 10 -14.78 -10.40 -0.52
C VAL A 10 -13.35 -10.89 -0.71
N TYR A 11 -12.88 -11.83 0.11
CA TYR A 11 -11.53 -12.37 0.04
C TYR A 11 -11.24 -13.04 -1.31
N GLU A 12 -12.15 -13.87 -1.81
CA GLU A 12 -12.02 -14.49 -3.13
C GLU A 12 -12.03 -13.47 -4.27
N THR A 13 -12.74 -12.36 -4.10
CA THR A 13 -12.69 -11.26 -5.07
C THR A 13 -11.32 -10.58 -5.08
N LEU A 14 -10.70 -10.37 -3.93
CA LEU A 14 -9.33 -9.83 -3.83
C LEU A 14 -8.32 -10.77 -4.51
N ARG A 15 -8.36 -12.07 -4.17
CA ARG A 15 -7.48 -13.08 -4.78
C ARG A 15 -7.57 -13.14 -6.30
N ARG A 16 -8.78 -12.98 -6.84
CA ARG A 16 -9.03 -12.96 -8.28
C ARG A 16 -8.50 -11.68 -8.95
N ARG A 17 -8.66 -10.53 -8.29
CA ARG A 17 -8.26 -9.22 -8.84
C ARG A 17 -6.76 -8.98 -8.79
N ASP A 18 -6.11 -9.46 -7.74
CA ASP A 18 -4.71 -9.16 -7.43
C ASP A 18 -3.84 -10.44 -7.39
N PRO A 19 -3.80 -11.22 -8.49
CA PRO A 19 -3.08 -12.49 -8.49
C PRO A 19 -1.59 -12.29 -8.18
N GLY A 20 -1.07 -13.11 -7.26
CA GLY A 20 0.34 -13.10 -6.88
C GLY A 20 0.70 -12.12 -5.75
N GLU A 21 -0.24 -11.35 -5.21
CA GLU A 21 0.01 -10.45 -4.07
C GLU A 21 -0.22 -11.14 -2.73
N THR A 22 0.56 -12.20 -2.46
CA THR A 22 0.37 -13.10 -1.31
C THR A 22 0.38 -12.39 0.05
N GLU A 23 1.27 -11.43 0.23
CA GLU A 23 1.41 -10.66 1.47
C GLU A 23 0.17 -9.79 1.71
N PHE A 24 -0.40 -9.23 0.64
CA PHE A 24 -1.63 -8.45 0.74
C PHE A 24 -2.83 -9.34 1.04
N HIS A 25 -2.94 -10.49 0.36
CA HIS A 25 -4.01 -11.45 0.63
C HIS A 25 -4.01 -11.92 2.08
N GLN A 26 -2.84 -12.24 2.62
CA GLN A 26 -2.72 -12.67 4.02
C GLN A 26 -3.24 -11.58 4.97
N ALA A 27 -2.76 -10.34 4.83
CA ALA A 27 -3.16 -9.26 5.72
C ALA A 27 -4.65 -8.92 5.58
N ALA A 28 -5.19 -8.92 4.36
CA ALA A 28 -6.61 -8.71 4.13
C ALA A 28 -7.45 -9.80 4.82
N HIS A 29 -7.09 -11.07 4.65
CA HIS A 29 -7.77 -12.19 5.29
C HIS A 29 -7.80 -12.05 6.82
N GLU A 30 -6.64 -11.80 7.44
CA GLU A 30 -6.53 -11.63 8.90
C GLU A 30 -7.43 -10.51 9.42
N VAL A 31 -7.44 -9.35 8.76
CA VAL A 31 -8.30 -8.22 9.13
C VAL A 31 -9.78 -8.53 8.91
N LEU A 32 -10.15 -9.11 7.76
CA LEU A 32 -11.54 -9.44 7.44
C LEU A 32 -12.16 -10.37 8.48
N HIS A 33 -11.43 -11.40 8.90
CA HIS A 33 -11.89 -12.27 9.98
C HIS A 33 -11.96 -11.55 11.33
N ALA A 34 -11.00 -10.69 11.65
CA ALA A 34 -10.99 -9.94 12.90
C ALA A 34 -12.20 -8.99 13.04
N ILE A 35 -12.69 -8.41 11.94
CA ILE A 35 -13.86 -7.50 11.95
C ILE A 35 -15.21 -8.23 11.86
N GLY A 36 -15.25 -9.55 11.71
CA GLY A 36 -16.49 -10.33 11.61
C GLY A 36 -17.52 -10.07 12.74
N PRO A 37 -17.12 -9.95 14.02
CA PRO A 37 -18.04 -9.54 15.08
C PRO A 37 -18.67 -8.15 14.87
N VAL A 38 -17.90 -7.19 14.32
CA VAL A 38 -18.39 -5.83 14.03
C VAL A 38 -19.42 -5.85 12.91
N LEU A 39 -19.17 -6.61 11.84
CA LEU A 39 -20.13 -6.75 10.72
C LEU A 39 -21.44 -7.44 11.13
N ARG A 40 -21.39 -8.33 12.13
CA ARG A 40 -22.60 -8.93 12.71
C ARG A 40 -23.42 -7.92 13.52
N ALA A 41 -22.75 -7.04 14.25
CA ALA A 41 -23.40 -5.98 15.03
C ALA A 41 -23.91 -4.82 14.15
N HIS A 42 -23.23 -4.57 13.03
CA HIS A 42 -23.47 -3.46 12.10
C HIS A 42 -23.62 -3.97 10.66
N PRO A 43 -24.74 -4.65 10.32
CA PRO A 43 -24.98 -5.17 8.98
C PRO A 43 -24.99 -4.07 7.90
N GLU A 44 -25.33 -2.83 8.26
CA GLU A 44 -25.32 -1.67 7.39
C GLU A 44 -23.95 -1.40 6.74
N TYR A 45 -22.85 -1.81 7.37
CA TYR A 45 -21.50 -1.66 6.81
C TYR A 45 -21.25 -2.58 5.62
N ALA A 46 -21.81 -3.79 5.65
CA ALA A 46 -21.71 -4.72 4.53
C ALA A 46 -22.69 -4.32 3.41
N GLU A 47 -23.89 -3.84 3.73
CA GLU A 47 -24.84 -3.32 2.74
C GLU A 47 -24.29 -2.11 1.98
N ALA A 48 -23.59 -1.21 2.67
CA ALA A 48 -22.91 -0.05 2.08
C ALA A 48 -21.57 -0.40 1.40
N ARG A 49 -21.20 -1.69 1.34
CA ARG A 49 -19.94 -2.20 0.78
C ARG A 49 -18.68 -1.53 1.35
N ILE A 50 -18.68 -1.24 2.65
CA ILE A 50 -17.55 -0.58 3.31
C ILE A 50 -16.32 -1.49 3.29
N VAL A 51 -16.50 -2.79 3.47
CA VAL A 51 -15.42 -3.78 3.53
C VAL A 51 -14.70 -3.85 2.19
N GLU A 52 -15.44 -3.94 1.09
CA GLU A 52 -14.89 -3.97 -0.26
C GLU A 52 -14.15 -2.69 -0.60
N ARG A 53 -14.71 -1.53 -0.22
CA ARG A 53 -14.07 -0.23 -0.42
C ARG A 53 -12.82 -0.04 0.44
N LEU A 54 -12.78 -0.64 1.63
CA LEU A 54 -11.63 -0.58 2.53
C LEU A 54 -10.45 -1.42 2.02
N CYS A 55 -10.73 -2.53 1.34
CA CYS A 55 -9.72 -3.42 0.77
C CYS A 55 -9.19 -2.95 -0.60
N GLU A 56 -9.88 -2.05 -1.29
CA GLU A 56 -9.42 -1.44 -2.54
C GLU A 56 -8.70 -0.11 -2.26
N PRO A 57 -7.41 0.06 -2.63
CA PRO A 57 -6.75 1.35 -2.47
C PRO A 57 -7.44 2.45 -3.29
N GLU A 58 -7.58 3.64 -2.71
CA GLU A 58 -8.10 4.81 -3.43
C GLU A 58 -7.24 5.18 -4.65
N ARG A 59 -5.92 5.02 -4.56
CA ARG A 59 -5.01 5.22 -5.69
C ARG A 59 -3.74 4.39 -5.59
N GLN A 60 -3.25 3.92 -6.74
CA GLN A 60 -1.98 3.22 -6.87
C GLN A 60 -1.15 3.86 -7.99
N LEU A 61 0.06 4.27 -7.64
CA LEU A 61 1.03 4.90 -8.54
C LEU A 61 2.23 3.97 -8.71
N MET A 62 2.58 3.68 -9.96
CA MET A 62 3.79 2.97 -10.33
C MET A 62 4.50 3.79 -11.41
N PHE A 63 5.77 4.10 -11.19
CA PHE A 63 6.49 5.02 -12.06
C PHE A 63 7.97 4.62 -12.20
N ARG A 64 8.57 5.07 -13.30
CA ARG A 64 9.99 4.87 -13.57
C ARG A 64 10.84 5.86 -12.79
N VAL A 65 11.94 5.39 -12.21
CA VAL A 65 12.95 6.19 -11.50
C VAL A 65 14.31 6.03 -12.22
N PRO A 66 14.58 6.82 -13.26
CA PRO A 66 15.89 6.83 -13.93
C PRO A 66 16.91 7.63 -13.11
N TRP A 67 18.15 7.16 -12.98
CA TRP A 67 19.23 7.88 -12.30
C TRP A 67 20.60 7.51 -12.89
N VAL A 68 21.65 8.24 -12.53
CA VAL A 68 23.01 8.02 -13.03
C VAL A 68 23.93 7.73 -11.84
N ASP A 69 24.62 6.59 -11.91
CA ASP A 69 25.58 6.16 -10.89
C ASP A 69 26.90 6.94 -10.97
N ASP A 70 27.79 6.72 -10.01
CA ASP A 70 29.05 7.45 -9.94
C ASP A 70 30.00 7.13 -11.10
N GLN A 71 29.76 6.02 -11.83
CA GLN A 71 30.49 5.66 -13.05
C GLN A 71 29.88 6.29 -14.32
N GLY A 72 28.82 7.10 -14.19
CA GLY A 72 28.13 7.68 -15.33
C GLY A 72 27.16 6.73 -16.03
N THR A 73 26.89 5.55 -15.46
CA THR A 73 25.97 4.56 -16.04
C THR A 73 24.53 4.91 -15.66
N VAL A 74 23.64 4.90 -16.65
CA VAL A 74 22.21 5.10 -16.42
C VAL A 74 21.62 3.82 -15.81
N ARG A 75 20.93 4.00 -14.69
CA ARG A 75 20.18 2.98 -13.97
C ARG A 75 18.71 3.31 -13.98
N VAL A 76 17.86 2.30 -13.89
CA VAL A 76 16.41 2.46 -13.84
C VAL A 76 15.84 1.55 -12.78
N ASN A 77 15.12 2.15 -11.83
CA ASN A 77 14.38 1.46 -10.79
C ASN A 77 12.88 1.78 -10.92
N ARG A 78 12.06 1.01 -10.21
CA ARG A 78 10.61 1.22 -10.15
C ARG A 78 10.23 1.86 -8.83
N GLY A 79 9.50 2.97 -8.90
CA GLY A 79 8.89 3.63 -7.75
C GLY A 79 7.42 3.27 -7.59
N PHE A 80 6.97 3.25 -6.34
CA PHE A 80 5.60 2.92 -5.95
C PHE A 80 5.05 3.90 -4.93
N ARG A 81 3.76 4.22 -5.03
CA ARG A 81 2.98 4.87 -3.98
C ARG A 81 1.55 4.35 -4.00
N VAL A 82 1.13 3.73 -2.91
CA VAL A 82 -0.23 3.27 -2.66
C VAL A 82 -0.86 4.22 -1.64
N GLU A 83 -1.85 4.97 -2.09
CA GLU A 83 -2.68 5.86 -1.29
C GLU A 83 -3.95 5.06 -0.95
N PHE A 84 -3.95 4.42 0.22
CA PHE A 84 -4.91 3.35 0.47
C PHE A 84 -6.26 3.91 0.94
N ASN A 85 -6.25 4.76 1.97
CA ASN A 85 -7.48 5.31 2.52
C ASN A 85 -7.26 6.69 3.14
N SER A 86 -8.10 7.68 2.82
CA SER A 86 -8.03 9.03 3.37
C SER A 86 -9.19 9.39 4.31
N ALA A 87 -10.00 8.42 4.76
CA ALA A 87 -11.22 8.70 5.51
C ALA A 87 -10.97 9.48 6.82
N LEU A 88 -9.81 9.27 7.46
CA LEU A 88 -9.41 9.97 8.68
C LEU A 88 -8.50 11.19 8.44
N GLY A 89 -8.07 11.44 7.20
CA GLY A 89 -7.15 12.52 6.86
C GLY A 89 -6.16 12.15 5.75
N PRO A 90 -5.11 12.97 5.53
CA PRO A 90 -4.15 12.76 4.45
C PRO A 90 -3.42 11.41 4.52
N TYR A 91 -3.08 10.83 3.35
CA TYR A 91 -2.38 9.55 3.28
C TYR A 91 -1.03 9.61 4.02
N LYS A 92 -0.87 8.79 5.06
CA LYS A 92 0.37 8.76 5.85
C LYS A 92 1.00 7.38 5.86
N GLY A 93 2.24 7.32 5.40
CA GLY A 93 3.12 6.16 5.57
C GLY A 93 4.45 6.34 4.85
N GLY A 94 5.48 5.70 5.40
CA GLY A 94 6.86 5.85 4.96
C GLY A 94 7.16 5.26 3.58
N LEU A 95 8.39 5.50 3.12
CA LEU A 95 8.96 4.93 1.91
C LEU A 95 9.92 3.78 2.27
N ARG A 96 9.89 2.68 1.50
CA ARG A 96 10.85 1.57 1.64
C ARG A 96 11.71 1.46 0.39
N PHE A 97 13.03 1.51 0.56
CA PHE A 97 14.01 1.24 -0.50
C PHE A 97 14.65 -0.11 -0.21
N HIS A 98 14.32 -1.11 -1.02
CA HIS A 98 14.88 -2.45 -0.89
C HIS A 98 14.64 -3.23 -2.18
N PRO A 99 15.57 -4.07 -2.67
CA PRO A 99 15.42 -4.82 -3.92
C PRO A 99 14.23 -5.78 -3.96
N SER A 100 13.65 -6.15 -2.81
CA SER A 100 12.44 -6.98 -2.75
C SER A 100 11.14 -6.20 -2.94
N VAL A 101 11.16 -4.86 -2.95
CA VAL A 101 9.94 -4.04 -3.01
C VAL A 101 9.21 -4.27 -4.34
N ASN A 102 7.94 -4.66 -4.25
CA ASN A 102 7.01 -4.80 -5.36
C ASN A 102 5.64 -4.23 -4.97
N LEU A 103 4.68 -4.19 -5.91
CA LEU A 103 3.35 -3.62 -5.67
C LEU A 103 2.63 -4.32 -4.51
N GLY A 104 2.60 -5.65 -4.48
CA GLY A 104 1.94 -6.44 -3.44
C GLY A 104 2.46 -6.12 -2.04
N ILE A 105 3.79 -6.01 -1.85
CA ILE A 105 4.39 -5.62 -0.57
C ILE A 105 4.00 -4.19 -0.18
N VAL A 106 4.00 -3.25 -1.12
CA VAL A 106 3.63 -1.85 -0.83
C VAL A 106 2.14 -1.76 -0.49
N LYS A 107 1.29 -2.53 -1.16
CA LYS A 107 -0.15 -2.60 -0.92
C LYS A 107 -0.46 -3.22 0.44
N PHE A 108 0.14 -4.36 0.75
CA PHE A 108 0.14 -4.99 2.08
C PHE A 108 0.47 -3.98 3.18
N LEU A 109 1.64 -3.33 3.09
CA LEU A 109 2.08 -2.37 4.09
C LEU A 109 1.18 -1.13 4.15
N GLY A 110 0.60 -0.71 3.03
CA GLY A 110 -0.35 0.40 2.95
C GLY A 110 -1.67 0.08 3.63
N PHE A 111 -2.16 -1.15 3.48
CA PHE A 111 -3.38 -1.65 4.11
C PHE A 111 -3.27 -1.66 5.63
N GLU A 112 -2.19 -2.27 6.17
CA GLU A 112 -1.94 -2.25 7.62
C GLU A 112 -1.77 -0.84 8.17
N GLN A 113 -1.21 0.07 7.37
CA GLN A 113 -0.98 1.45 7.77
C GLN A 113 -2.29 2.20 8.04
N ILE A 114 -3.42 1.80 7.43
CA ILE A 114 -4.75 2.36 7.73
C ILE A 114 -5.06 2.15 9.21
N PHE A 115 -5.05 0.88 9.65
CA PHE A 115 -5.44 0.50 11.00
C PHE A 115 -4.44 1.02 12.04
N LYS A 116 -3.14 0.91 11.75
CA LYS A 116 -2.09 1.46 12.62
C LYS A 116 -2.29 2.95 12.85
N ASN A 117 -2.61 3.72 11.81
CA ASN A 117 -2.80 5.16 11.93
C ASN A 117 -4.11 5.51 12.63
N ALA A 118 -5.19 4.80 12.33
CA ALA A 118 -6.48 4.98 13.01
C ALA A 118 -6.36 4.80 14.53
N LEU A 119 -5.56 3.82 14.99
CA LEU A 119 -5.31 3.55 16.41
C LEU A 119 -4.56 4.68 17.14
N THR A 120 -3.95 5.62 16.42
CA THR A 120 -3.28 6.77 17.04
C THR A 120 -4.25 7.87 17.50
N GLY A 121 -5.50 7.86 17.01
CA GLY A 121 -6.48 8.92 17.25
C GLY A 121 -6.18 10.24 16.52
N MET A 122 -5.12 10.30 15.71
CA MET A 122 -4.77 11.47 14.90
C MET A 122 -5.52 11.46 13.56
N ALA A 123 -5.75 12.64 12.99
CA ALA A 123 -6.40 12.83 11.70
C ALA A 123 -5.47 12.50 10.52
N ILE A 124 -5.11 11.22 10.36
CA ILE A 124 -4.22 10.71 9.32
C ILE A 124 -4.76 9.43 8.69
N GLY A 125 -4.74 9.37 7.35
CA GLY A 125 -5.11 8.20 6.57
C GLY A 125 -3.97 7.20 6.40
N GLY A 126 -4.19 6.12 5.64
CA GLY A 126 -3.22 5.06 5.39
C GLY A 126 -2.63 5.10 3.98
N GLY A 127 -1.33 4.82 3.87
CA GLY A 127 -0.66 4.63 2.59
C GLY A 127 0.76 4.14 2.75
N LYS A 128 1.43 3.82 1.65
CA LYS A 128 2.84 3.40 1.63
C LYS A 128 3.48 3.72 0.30
N GLY A 129 4.80 3.84 0.27
CA GLY A 129 5.53 3.86 -1.00
C GLY A 129 6.89 3.22 -0.89
N GLY A 130 7.65 3.28 -1.97
CA GLY A 130 8.98 2.73 -2.00
C GLY A 130 9.55 2.61 -3.40
N SER A 131 10.68 1.92 -3.49
CA SER A 131 11.31 1.54 -4.75
C SER A 131 12.14 0.28 -4.56
N ASP A 132 12.31 -0.48 -5.66
CA ASP A 132 13.22 -1.63 -5.74
C ASP A 132 14.72 -1.22 -5.75
N PHE A 133 15.00 0.07 -5.56
CA PHE A 133 16.35 0.59 -5.36
C PHE A 133 16.99 0.03 -4.07
N ASP A 134 18.20 -0.49 -4.22
CA ASP A 134 19.05 -0.92 -3.10
C ASP A 134 20.03 0.22 -2.71
N PRO A 135 19.85 0.85 -1.53
CA PRO A 135 20.77 1.88 -1.06
C PRO A 135 22.10 1.31 -0.55
N LYS A 136 22.19 -0.01 -0.31
CA LYS A 136 23.40 -0.62 0.24
C LYS A 136 24.55 -0.55 -0.77
N GLY A 137 25.69 -0.03 -0.31
CA GLY A 137 26.88 0.11 -1.16
C GLY A 137 26.79 1.24 -2.19
N ARG A 138 25.81 2.14 -2.07
CA ARG A 138 25.67 3.35 -2.88
C ARG A 138 26.31 4.55 -2.20
N SER A 139 26.80 5.50 -2.99
CA SER A 139 27.29 6.76 -2.43
C SER A 139 26.13 7.66 -2.00
N ASP A 140 26.40 8.62 -1.12
CA ASP A 140 25.40 9.60 -0.69
C ASP A 140 24.82 10.38 -1.88
N VAL A 141 25.64 10.64 -2.90
CA VAL A 141 25.22 11.35 -4.13
C VAL A 141 24.23 10.50 -4.93
N GLU A 142 24.49 9.20 -5.09
CA GLU A 142 23.58 8.26 -5.76
C GLU A 142 22.24 8.14 -5.03
N VAL A 143 22.27 8.05 -3.70
CA VAL A 143 21.07 8.00 -2.87
C VAL A 143 20.24 9.28 -3.02
N ILE A 144 20.87 10.46 -2.89
CA ILE A 144 20.17 11.75 -3.03
C ILE A 144 19.56 11.91 -4.43
N ARG A 145 20.29 11.54 -5.49
CA ARG A 145 19.79 11.60 -6.88
C ARG A 145 18.54 10.75 -7.04
N THR A 146 18.57 9.53 -6.52
CA THR A 146 17.45 8.59 -6.64
C THR A 146 16.22 9.07 -5.87
N VAL A 147 16.38 9.52 -4.62
CA VAL A 147 15.27 9.99 -3.77
C VAL A 147 14.60 11.23 -4.37
N ARG A 148 15.39 12.20 -4.84
CA ARG A 148 14.84 13.45 -5.43
C ARG A 148 13.92 13.17 -6.61
N ILE A 149 14.26 12.20 -7.45
CA ILE A 149 13.47 11.87 -8.65
C ILE A 149 12.13 11.25 -8.26
N GLY A 150 12.11 10.41 -7.22
CA GLY A 150 10.89 9.88 -6.64
C GLY A 150 9.95 10.99 -6.13
N GLU A 151 10.48 11.98 -5.42
CA GLU A 151 9.67 13.01 -4.77
C GLU A 151 9.19 14.15 -5.69
N THR A 152 10.02 14.59 -6.64
CA THR A 152 9.75 15.84 -7.38
C THR A 152 8.94 15.70 -8.66
N ARG A 153 8.93 14.53 -9.29
CA ARG A 153 8.32 14.37 -10.63
C ARG A 153 7.11 13.44 -10.69
N SER A 154 7.00 12.49 -9.76
CA SER A 154 6.02 11.39 -9.89
C SER A 154 5.02 11.28 -8.74
N LEU A 155 5.30 11.93 -7.59
CA LEU A 155 4.44 11.88 -6.39
C LEU A 155 3.60 13.16 -6.17
N ARG A 156 3.66 14.12 -7.10
CA ARG A 156 2.91 15.39 -7.05
C ARG A 156 1.71 15.45 -8.01
N ALA A 157 1.35 14.31 -8.63
CA ALA A 157 0.27 14.21 -9.60
C ALA A 157 -1.02 13.64 -8.97
#